data_AF-A0A853JCI1-F1
#
_entry.id   AF-A0A853JCI1-F1
#
_cell.length_a   1.000
_cell.length_b   1.000
_cell.length_c   1.000
_cell.angle_alpha   90.00
_cell.angle_beta   90.00
_cell.angle_gamma   90.00
#
_symmetry.space_group_name_H-M   'P 1'
#
loop_
_entity.id
_entity.type
_entity.pdbx_description
1 polymer ?
#
loop_
_entity_poly.entity_id
_entity_poly.type
_entity_poly.pdbx_seq_one_letter_code
_entity_poly.pdbx_strand_id
1 'polypeptide(L)'
;MNAGAPGGPVAPEALRRLPRRELEALYADLHRRVFECYDDAELAAESGRVDRDTATARAQALAAPLIEQARAVHAERVARLRRRARRWWLATVATAIGGSGALLWLMVRG
;
A
#
# COMPACT_ATOMS: atom_id res chain seq x y z
N MET A 1 23.93 3.55 3.89
CA MET A 1 22.54 3.06 3.76
C MET A 1 21.95 3.04 5.17
N ASN A 2 21.05 3.97 5.48
CA ASN A 2 20.45 4.08 6.81
C ASN A 2 19.38 2.98 6.95
N ALA A 3 19.71 1.92 7.67
CA ALA A 3 18.73 0.97 8.19
C ALA A 3 17.92 1.70 9.25
N GLY A 4 16.75 2.21 8.87
CA GLY A 4 15.77 2.71 9.82
C GLY A 4 15.47 1.62 10.84
N ALA A 5 15.52 1.99 12.12
CA ALA A 5 15.31 1.09 13.25
C ALA A 5 14.08 0.19 13.05
N PRO A 6 14.12 -1.08 13.48
CA PRO A 6 12.99 -2.00 13.41
C PRO A 6 11.85 -1.47 14.29
N GLY A 7 10.95 -0.67 13.70
CA GLY A 7 9.80 -0.08 14.40
C GLY A 7 9.59 1.43 14.15
N GLY A 8 10.53 2.12 13.49
CA GLY A 8 10.35 3.53 13.11
C GLY A 8 9.43 3.71 11.89
N PRO A 9 8.68 4.82 11.78
CA PRO A 9 7.87 5.10 10.61
C PRO A 9 8.73 5.12 9.34
N VAL A 10 8.39 4.28 8.36
CA VAL A 10 9.12 4.22 7.08
C VAL A 10 8.87 5.50 6.29
N ALA A 11 9.93 6.24 5.99
CA ALA A 11 9.84 7.48 5.24
C ALA A 11 9.22 7.25 3.83
N PRO A 12 8.32 8.13 3.35
CA PRO A 12 7.66 7.97 2.06
C PRO A 12 8.63 7.91 0.88
N GLU A 13 9.75 8.64 0.93
CA GLU A 13 10.83 8.56 -0.05
C GLU A 13 11.49 7.17 -0.11
N ALA A 14 11.60 6.47 1.02
CA ALA A 14 12.13 5.11 1.07
C ALA A 14 11.16 4.13 0.39
N LEU A 15 9.85 4.25 0.68
CA LEU A 15 8.79 3.46 0.05
C LEU A 15 8.77 3.64 -1.47
N ARG A 16 8.97 4.86 -1.97
CA ARG A 16 9.04 5.12 -3.42
C ARG A 16 10.21 4.45 -4.13
N ARG A 17 11.32 4.20 -3.43
CA ARG A 17 12.52 3.57 -4.00
C ARG A 17 12.49 2.04 -3.93
N LEU A 18 11.68 1.48 -3.04
CA LEU A 18 11.54 0.03 -2.87
C LEU A 18 10.98 -0.66 -4.13
N PRO A 19 11.56 -1.79 -4.57
CA PRO A 19 11.00 -2.60 -5.65
C PRO A 19 9.67 -3.22 -5.20
N ARG A 20 8.82 -3.57 -6.18
CA ARG A 20 7.46 -4.07 -5.90
C ARG A 20 7.44 -5.27 -4.95
N ARG A 21 8.34 -6.24 -5.13
CA ARG A 21 8.43 -7.45 -4.29
C ARG A 21 8.72 -7.11 -2.83
N GLU A 22 9.67 -6.22 -2.58
CA GLU A 22 10.01 -5.79 -1.21
C GLU A 22 8.87 -5.00 -0.58
N LEU A 23 8.14 -4.22 -1.38
CA LEU A 23 6.98 -3.47 -0.92
C LEU A 23 5.78 -4.38 -0.58
N GLU A 24 5.62 -5.49 -1.29
CA GLU A 24 4.67 -6.56 -0.97
C GLU A 24 5.09 -7.35 0.28
N ALA A 25 6.37 -7.68 0.41
CA ALA A 25 6.92 -8.34 1.60
C ALA A 25 6.77 -7.47 2.87
N LEU A 26 7.06 -6.16 2.76
CA LEU A 26 6.87 -5.20 3.85
C LEU A 26 5.41 -5.10 4.29
N TYR A 27 4.48 -5.07 3.32
CA TYR A 27 3.06 -5.05 3.61
C TYR A 27 2.60 -6.33 4.34
N ALA A 28 3.07 -7.50 3.90
CA ALA A 28 2.76 -8.77 4.55
C ALA A 28 3.34 -8.85 5.97
N ASP A 29 4.57 -8.37 6.17
CA ASP A 29 5.20 -8.33 7.49
C ASP A 29 4.47 -7.40 8.46
N LEU A 30 4.04 -6.22 7.99
CA LEU A 30 3.23 -5.29 8.80
C LEU A 30 1.90 -5.92 9.21
N HIS A 31 1.21 -6.61 8.30
CA HIS A 31 -0.01 -7.34 8.63
C HIS A 31 0.24 -8.42 9.69
N ARG A 32 1.29 -9.23 9.52
CA ARG A 32 1.67 -10.26 10.48
C ARG A 32 1.86 -9.67 11.88
N ARG A 33 2.62 -8.57 12.00
CA ARG A 33 2.87 -7.92 13.29
C ARG A 33 1.60 -7.33 13.93
N VAL A 34 0.68 -6.82 13.12
CA VAL A 34 -0.62 -6.35 13.63
C VAL A 34 -1.40 -7.52 14.22
N PHE A 35 -1.45 -8.66 13.53
CA PHE A 35 -2.11 -9.86 14.05
C PHE A 35 -1.45 -10.35 15.33
N GLU A 36 -0.11 -10.43 15.37
CA GLU A 36 0.63 -10.82 16.58
C GLU A 36 0.26 -9.94 17.80
N CYS A 37 0.05 -8.63 17.60
CA CYS A 37 -0.38 -7.74 18.68
C CYS A 37 -1.77 -8.09 19.24
N TYR A 38 -2.69 -8.55 18.40
CA TYR A 38 -4.03 -8.96 18.82
C TYR A 38 -4.02 -10.37 19.43
N ASP A 39 -3.27 -11.30 18.86
CA ASP A 39 -3.09 -12.65 19.39
C ASP A 39 -2.48 -12.62 20.80
N ASP A 40 -1.45 -11.78 21.02
CA ASP A 40 -0.82 -11.59 22.33
C ASP A 40 -1.81 -11.03 23.36
N ALA A 41 -2.71 -10.14 22.95
CA ALA A 41 -3.74 -9.58 23.82
C ALA A 41 -4.83 -10.61 24.14
N GLU A 42 -5.23 -11.43 23.16
CA GLU A 42 -6.17 -12.53 23.38
C GLU A 42 -5.59 -13.53 24.39
N LEU A 43 -4.34 -13.96 24.19
CA LEU A 43 -3.64 -14.82 25.15
C LEU A 43 -3.51 -14.19 26.54
N ALA A 44 -3.29 -12.87 26.64
CA ALA A 44 -3.24 -12.16 27.92
C ALA A 44 -4.61 -12.11 28.62
N ALA A 45 -5.70 -12.00 27.86
CA ALA A 45 -7.06 -12.04 28.39
C ALA A 45 -7.47 -13.46 28.82
N GLU A 46 -7.19 -14.47 28.00
CA GLU A 46 -7.50 -15.88 28.30
C GLU A 46 -6.73 -16.41 29.52
N SER A 47 -5.46 -16.02 29.66
CA SER A 47 -4.65 -16.37 30.83
C SER A 47 -5.04 -15.62 32.11
N GLY A 48 -6.04 -14.72 32.05
CA GLY A 48 -6.50 -13.93 33.19
C GLY A 48 -5.47 -12.89 33.68
N ARG A 49 -4.41 -12.62 32.91
CA ARG A 49 -3.36 -11.65 33.27
C ARG A 49 -3.87 -10.22 33.20
N VAL A 50 -4.78 -9.96 32.28
CA VAL A 50 -5.37 -8.64 32.03
C VAL A 50 -6.83 -8.85 31.65
N ASP A 51 -7.70 -7.93 32.03
CA ASP A 51 -9.09 -7.92 31.54
C ASP A 51 -9.15 -7.77 30.00
N ARG A 52 -10.16 -8.37 29.36
CA ARG A 52 -10.29 -8.38 27.90
C ARG A 52 -10.34 -6.99 27.29
N ASP A 53 -11.01 -6.03 27.93
CA ASP A 53 -11.11 -4.66 27.40
C ASP A 53 -9.76 -3.94 27.47
N THR A 54 -9.01 -4.16 28.55
CA THR A 54 -7.68 -3.57 28.72
C THR A 54 -6.66 -4.20 27.76
N ALA A 55 -6.73 -5.52 27.55
CA ALA A 55 -5.88 -6.21 26.59
C ALA A 55 -6.15 -5.71 25.16
N THR A 56 -7.42 -5.58 24.79
CA THR A 56 -7.83 -5.07 23.47
C THR A 56 -7.40 -3.63 23.25
N ALA A 57 -7.58 -2.75 24.24
CA ALA A 57 -7.15 -1.35 24.14
C ALA A 57 -5.63 -1.23 23.95
N ARG A 58 -4.84 -2.07 24.63
CA ARG A 58 -3.38 -2.13 24.45
C ARG A 58 -2.99 -2.64 23.07
N ALA A 59 -3.60 -3.72 22.59
CA ALA A 59 -3.37 -4.22 21.24
C ALA A 59 -3.67 -3.15 20.18
N GLN A 60 -4.79 -2.43 20.33
CA GLN A 60 -5.17 -1.36 19.42
C GLN A 60 -4.16 -0.21 19.43
N ALA A 61 -3.65 0.18 20.60
CA ALA A 61 -2.62 1.21 20.72
C ALA A 61 -1.29 0.79 20.05
N LEU A 62 -0.90 -0.49 20.17
CA LEU A 62 0.30 -1.04 19.54
C LEU A 62 0.13 -1.24 18.03
N ALA A 63 -1.06 -1.64 17.59
CA ALA A 63 -1.37 -1.87 16.18
C ALA A 63 -1.58 -0.57 15.41
N ALA A 64 -2.07 0.51 16.04
CA ALA A 64 -2.33 1.80 15.39
C ALA A 64 -1.16 2.32 14.53
N PRO A 65 0.10 2.43 15.03
CA PRO A 65 1.21 2.88 14.21
C PRO A 65 1.56 1.89 13.08
N LEU A 66 1.36 0.59 13.27
CA LEU A 66 1.61 -0.43 12.25
C LEU A 66 0.58 -0.36 11.12
N ILE A 67 -0.69 -0.09 11.46
CA ILE A 67 -1.79 0.09 10.50
C ILE A 67 -1.54 1.35 9.67
N GLU A 68 -1.11 2.46 10.28
CA GLU A 68 -0.76 3.67 9.54
C GLU A 68 0.41 3.44 8.57
N GLN A 69 1.43 2.69 8.98
CA GLN A 69 2.51 2.29 8.08
C GLN A 69 2.00 1.41 6.94
N ALA A 70 1.12 0.44 7.22
CA ALA A 70 0.51 -0.41 6.20
C ALA A 70 -0.33 0.40 5.19
N ARG A 71 -1.06 1.42 5.65
CA ARG A 71 -1.79 2.37 4.81
C ARG A 71 -0.87 3.16 3.90
N ALA A 72 0.25 3.66 4.41
CA ALA A 72 1.25 4.38 3.62
C ALA A 72 1.84 3.48 2.51
N VAL A 73 2.18 2.23 2.84
CA VAL A 73 2.66 1.23 1.87
C VAL A 73 1.59 0.94 0.81
N HIS A 74 0.33 0.74 1.22
CA HIS A 74 -0.77 0.49 0.30
C HIS A 74 -1.02 1.67 -0.65
N ALA A 75 -0.98 2.92 -0.13
CA ALA A 75 -1.15 4.11 -0.93
C ALA A 75 -0.10 4.22 -2.05
N GLU A 76 1.16 3.87 -1.78
CA GLU A 76 2.22 3.84 -2.80
C GLU A 76 1.97 2.75 -3.85
N ARG A 77 1.47 1.56 -3.47
CA ARG A 77 1.05 0.53 -4.45
C ARG A 77 -0.02 1.06 -5.38
N VAL A 78 -1.05 1.68 -4.83
CA VAL A 78 -2.16 2.26 -5.60
C VAL A 78 -1.67 3.41 -6.48
N ALA A 79 -0.78 4.26 -5.98
CA ALA A 79 -0.19 5.35 -6.76
C ALA A 79 0.56 4.82 -7.99
N ARG A 80 1.37 3.76 -7.82
CA ARG A 80 2.08 3.10 -8.93
C ARG A 80 1.11 2.48 -9.94
N LEU A 81 0.04 1.83 -9.49
CA LEU A 81 -0.99 1.29 -10.36
C LEU A 81 -1.75 2.38 -11.11
N ARG A 82 -2.12 3.47 -10.44
CA ARG A 82 -2.76 4.64 -11.07
C ARG A 82 -1.89 5.27 -12.14
N ARG A 83 -0.58 5.38 -11.91
CA ARG A 83 0.37 5.88 -12.95
C ARG A 83 0.38 5.00 -14.19
N ARG A 84 0.33 3.67 -14.01
CA ARG A 84 0.19 2.74 -15.15
C ARG A 84 -1.16 2.93 -15.84
N ALA A 85 -2.25 2.95 -15.10
CA ALA A 85 -3.58 3.16 -15.66
C ALA A 85 -3.68 4.46 -16.48
N ARG A 86 -3.10 5.56 -15.97
CA ARG A 86 -3.02 6.83 -16.72
C ARG A 86 -2.23 6.70 -18.03
N ARG A 87 -1.12 5.96 -18.05
CA ARG A 87 -0.34 5.72 -19.29
C ARG A 87 -1.14 4.93 -20.32
N TRP A 88 -1.86 3.90 -19.88
CA TRP A 88 -2.74 3.13 -20.75
C TRP A 88 -3.86 4.00 -21.31
N TRP A 89 -4.48 4.83 -20.46
CA TRP A 89 -5.51 5.77 -20.89
C TRP A 89 -4.99 6.75 -21.95
N LEU A 90 -3.80 7.34 -21.74
CA LEU A 90 -3.17 8.22 -22.72
C LEU A 90 -2.86 7.51 -24.05
N ALA A 91 -2.40 6.26 -24.00
CA ALA A 91 -2.16 5.47 -25.21
C ALA A 91 -3.46 5.22 -26.00
N THR A 92 -4.55 4.91 -25.30
CA THR A 92 -5.87 4.76 -25.92
C THR A 92 -6.33 6.07 -26.57
N VAL A 93 -6.20 7.20 -25.87
CA VAL A 93 -6.56 8.51 -26.41
C VAL A 93 -5.73 8.86 -27.63
N ALA A 94 -4.41 8.65 -27.60
CA ALA A 94 -3.54 8.89 -28.74
C ALA A 94 -3.92 8.03 -29.95
N THR A 95 -4.24 6.75 -29.72
CA THR A 95 -4.69 5.83 -30.78
C THR A 95 -6.03 6.27 -31.37
N ALA A 96 -6.98 6.71 -30.52
CA ALA A 96 -8.28 7.19 -30.98
C ALA A 96 -8.17 8.47 -31.81
N ILE A 97 -7.31 9.41 -31.40
CA ILE A 97 -7.03 10.64 -32.15
C ILE A 97 -6.34 10.30 -33.48
N GLY A 98 -5.32 9.44 -33.46
CA GLY A 98 -4.60 9.02 -34.66
C GLY A 98 -5.51 8.30 -35.67
N GLY A 99 -6.34 7.36 -35.19
CA GLY A 99 -7.32 6.65 -36.02
C GLY A 99 -8.37 7.58 -36.61
N SER A 100 -8.93 8.48 -35.80
CA SER A 100 -9.90 9.49 -36.26
C SER A 100 -9.28 10.44 -37.30
N GLY A 101 -8.04 10.90 -37.07
CA GLY A 101 -7.31 11.75 -37.99
C GLY A 101 -7.00 11.07 -39.32
N ALA A 102 -6.63 9.79 -39.28
CA ALA A 102 -6.40 8.99 -40.49
C ALA A 102 -7.68 8.81 -41.33
N LEU A 103 -8.82 8.55 -40.69
CA LEU A 103 -10.12 8.47 -41.35
C LEU A 103 -10.51 9.82 -41.99
N LEU A 104 -10.33 10.92 -41.26
CA LEU A 104 -10.63 12.26 -41.77
C LEU A 104 -9.75 12.60 -42.99
N TRP A 105 -8.45 12.28 -42.93
CA TRP A 105 -7.53 12.48 -44.05
C TRP A 105 -7.93 11.66 -45.27
N LEU A 106 -8.37 10.41 -45.08
CA LEU A 106 -8.86 9.55 -46.15
C LEU A 106 -10.12 10.13 -46.80
N MET A 107 -11.04 10.70 -46.01
CA MET A 107 -12.26 11.36 -46.52
C MET A 107 -12.00 12.67 -47.24
N VAL A 108 -10.95 13.42 -46.88
CA VAL A 108 -10.59 14.69 -47.54
C VAL A 108 -9.78 14.47 -48.82
N ARG A 109 -9.07 13.34 -48.91
CA ARG A 109 -8.20 13.01 -50.06
C ARG A 109 -8.86 12.09 -51.09
N GLY A 110 -9.93 11.38 -50.72
CA GLY A 110 -10.80 10.65 -51.64
C GLY A 110 -11.88 11.57 -52.22
#